data_AF-A0A8T4LDK2-F1
#
_entry.id   AF-A0A8T4LDK2-F1
#
_cell.length_a   1.000
_cell.length_b   1.000
_cell.length_c   1.000
_cell.angle_alpha   90.00
_cell.angle_beta   90.00
_cell.angle_gamma   90.00
#
_symmetry.space_group_name_H-M   'P 1'
#
loop_
_entity.id
_entity.type
_entity.pdbx_description
1 polymer ?
#
loop_
_entity_poly.entity_id
_entity_poly.type
_entity_poly.pdbx_seq_one_letter_code
_entity_poly.pdbx_strand_id
1 'polypeptide(L)'
;MPKRRKERETNSETDSSKAAKAVWSFTKFLGRKTAKFTRDTFLLARPLAKKEKFDSAKVKEYLSDSEFTKLMWFIKQGKAEIKLEKFGWNFLISGNDLMPRVRFVKPEKRRFNPDHDVELKDQVWIDELDKKLRNKFLQHTFEEFAPRAWTTIPQFIAPNLIGMETIKQAAAMQLFSKDALHILLIGDPGTGKTDILRASADISPISAYGLGSGTSGAGLSVTASGNQILPGLLPMAHNGLCAIDELNLMKKEDYAAMYNAMEKGFVTYDKAGKHYKFDAMIKILATANPKGDKFENYTTEQIKKQLPFDSALLSRFHLIFFVKQVSLEGFSKIAERIISQDKPQINSSDIDFLKRYIRYTSDLEIKLSDDLAEKIKEFVTDLKAKENELPFEVTPRLVVGLMRMAKASARLEARTKIEAKDLERVFGVVRSALTM
;
A
#
# COMPACT_ATOMS: atom_id res chain seq x y z
N MET A 1 58.01 -19.97 -44.86
CA MET A 1 57.96 -18.90 -43.84
C MET A 1 57.45 -17.60 -44.46
N PRO A 2 56.27 -17.09 -44.08
CA PRO A 2 55.84 -15.73 -44.43
C PRO A 2 55.64 -14.82 -43.20
N LYS A 3 55.81 -13.52 -43.44
CA LYS A 3 55.91 -12.39 -42.50
C LYS A 3 54.61 -12.10 -41.75
N ARG A 4 54.70 -11.88 -40.42
CA ARG A 4 53.62 -11.32 -39.58
C ARG A 4 53.31 -9.87 -39.98
N ARG A 5 52.07 -9.60 -40.44
CA ARG A 5 51.49 -8.25 -40.51
C ARG A 5 51.06 -7.84 -39.10
N LYS A 6 51.57 -6.70 -38.61
CA LYS A 6 51.00 -5.98 -37.46
C LYS A 6 49.81 -5.18 -37.95
N GLU A 7 48.62 -5.49 -37.47
CA GLU A 7 47.44 -4.61 -37.59
C GLU A 7 47.69 -3.35 -36.74
N ARG A 8 47.49 -2.18 -37.36
CA ARG A 8 47.44 -0.88 -36.67
C ARG A 8 46.00 -0.68 -36.21
N GLU A 9 45.74 -0.81 -34.92
CA GLU A 9 44.52 -0.30 -34.30
C GLU A 9 44.55 1.23 -34.36
N THR A 10 43.67 1.81 -35.17
CA THR A 10 43.38 3.25 -35.15
C THR A 10 42.44 3.54 -33.99
N ASN A 11 42.98 3.99 -32.86
CA ASN A 11 42.19 4.57 -31.77
C ASN A 11 41.49 5.86 -32.27
N SER A 12 40.19 5.78 -32.51
CA SER A 12 39.35 6.97 -32.73
C SER A 12 39.09 7.64 -31.39
N GLU A 13 39.90 8.64 -31.04
CA GLU A 13 39.58 9.58 -29.97
C GLU A 13 38.23 10.26 -30.26
N THR A 14 37.26 10.08 -29.37
CA THR A 14 35.98 10.79 -29.40
C THR A 14 36.18 12.30 -29.23
N ASP A 15 35.36 13.13 -29.89
CA ASP A 15 35.47 14.61 -29.85
C ASP A 15 35.45 15.19 -28.42
N SER A 16 34.85 14.48 -27.47
CA SER A 16 34.87 14.83 -26.04
C SER A 16 36.27 14.73 -25.40
N SER A 17 37.12 13.79 -25.86
CA SER A 17 38.48 13.63 -25.33
C SER A 17 39.42 14.71 -25.88
N LYS A 18 39.24 15.13 -27.13
CA LYS A 18 39.98 16.24 -27.76
C LYS A 18 39.63 17.58 -27.12
N ALA A 19 38.36 17.83 -26.84
CA ALA A 19 37.91 19.03 -26.12
C ALA A 19 38.49 19.07 -24.69
N ALA A 20 38.52 17.95 -23.98
CA ALA A 20 39.10 17.86 -22.64
C ALA A 20 40.62 18.14 -22.63
N LYS A 21 41.36 17.64 -23.63
CA LYS A 21 42.81 17.90 -23.78
C LYS A 21 43.11 19.36 -24.12
N ALA A 22 42.31 20.00 -24.98
CA ALA A 22 42.45 21.40 -25.32
C ALA A 22 42.21 22.32 -24.10
N VAL A 23 41.21 22.01 -23.28
CA VAL A 23 40.93 22.72 -22.02
C VAL A 23 42.07 22.59 -21.02
N TRP A 24 42.70 21.42 -20.93
CA TRP A 24 43.84 21.18 -20.02
C TRP A 24 45.09 21.97 -20.43
N SER A 25 45.34 22.11 -21.74
CA SER A 25 46.39 22.97 -22.30
C SER A 25 46.15 24.45 -21.98
N PHE A 26 44.91 24.93 -22.16
CA PHE A 26 44.58 26.35 -22.00
C PHE A 26 44.50 26.80 -20.53
N THR A 27 44.01 25.93 -19.63
CA THR A 27 43.96 26.19 -18.19
C THR A 27 45.32 26.22 -17.51
N LYS A 28 46.37 25.65 -18.12
CA LYS A 28 47.75 25.70 -17.61
C LYS A 28 48.39 27.09 -17.72
N PHE A 29 47.86 27.94 -18.62
CA PHE A 29 48.39 29.27 -18.93
C PHE A 29 47.75 30.40 -18.08
N LEU A 30 46.62 30.12 -17.43
CA LEU A 30 45.86 31.10 -16.65
C LEU A 30 46.00 30.82 -15.15
N GLY A 31 46.15 31.86 -14.33
CA GLY A 31 46.19 31.74 -12.87
C GLY A 31 44.98 30.98 -12.30
N ARG A 32 45.12 30.37 -11.10
CA ARG A 32 44.11 29.43 -10.54
C ARG A 32 42.65 29.93 -10.57
N LYS A 33 42.41 31.23 -10.34
CA LYS A 33 41.06 31.83 -10.40
C LYS A 33 40.53 31.99 -11.83
N THR A 34 41.37 32.43 -12.77
CA THR A 34 41.00 32.59 -14.18
C THR A 34 40.88 31.24 -14.90
N ALA A 35 41.67 30.24 -14.50
CA ALA A 35 41.53 28.85 -14.96
C ALA A 35 40.23 28.18 -14.47
N LYS A 36 39.80 28.43 -13.23
CA LYS A 36 38.51 27.93 -12.71
C LYS A 36 37.33 28.56 -13.47
N PHE A 37 37.36 29.88 -13.65
CA PHE A 37 36.32 30.61 -14.37
C PHE A 37 36.21 30.23 -15.86
N THR A 38 37.35 30.07 -16.56
CA THR A 38 37.39 29.64 -17.97
C THR A 38 36.96 28.19 -18.16
N ARG A 39 37.31 27.31 -17.21
CA ARG A 39 36.84 25.93 -17.22
C ARG A 39 35.32 25.83 -16.98
N ASP A 40 34.79 26.60 -16.04
CA ASP A 40 33.35 26.59 -15.73
C ASP A 40 32.50 27.13 -16.88
N THR A 41 32.98 28.16 -17.58
CA THR A 41 32.35 28.69 -18.80
C THR A 41 32.42 27.71 -19.98
N PHE A 42 33.53 26.98 -20.14
CA PHE A 42 33.64 25.98 -21.21
C PHE A 42 32.75 24.75 -20.96
N LEU A 43 32.61 24.33 -19.71
CA LEU A 43 31.72 23.23 -19.32
C LEU A 43 30.24 23.59 -19.50
N LEU A 44 29.87 24.86 -19.30
CA LEU A 44 28.53 25.38 -19.62
C LEU A 44 28.19 25.27 -21.12
N ALA A 45 29.19 25.40 -22.01
CA ALA A 45 29.03 25.28 -23.46
C ALA A 45 29.07 23.82 -23.98
N ARG A 46 29.40 22.83 -23.14
CA ARG A 46 29.44 21.41 -23.54
C ARG A 46 28.04 20.94 -23.97
N PRO A 47 27.88 20.37 -25.19
CA PRO A 47 26.64 19.73 -25.59
C PRO A 47 26.41 18.44 -24.80
N LEU A 48 25.17 18.24 -24.35
CA LEU A 48 24.75 17.00 -23.69
C LEU A 48 24.76 15.83 -24.67
N ALA A 49 25.18 14.67 -24.20
CA ALA A 49 25.07 13.42 -24.96
C ALA A 49 23.60 13.08 -25.24
N LYS A 50 23.32 12.29 -26.29
CA LYS A 50 21.94 11.88 -26.64
C LYS A 50 21.19 11.26 -25.46
N LYS A 51 21.88 10.44 -24.67
CA LYS A 51 21.34 9.81 -23.45
C LYS A 51 21.01 10.84 -22.36
N GLU A 52 21.93 11.75 -22.06
CA GLU A 52 21.71 12.83 -21.08
C GLU A 52 20.53 13.74 -21.47
N LYS A 53 20.34 14.00 -22.78
CA LYS A 53 19.18 14.75 -23.29
C LYS A 53 17.86 14.00 -23.08
N PHE A 54 17.84 12.69 -23.32
CA PHE A 54 16.66 11.87 -23.09
C PHE A 54 16.31 11.78 -21.59
N ASP A 55 17.30 11.49 -20.74
CA ASP A 55 17.11 11.34 -19.29
C ASP A 55 16.70 12.67 -18.64
N SER A 56 17.28 13.80 -19.07
CA SER A 56 16.90 15.13 -18.57
C SER A 56 15.48 15.54 -18.96
N ALA A 57 14.99 15.13 -20.13
CA ALA A 57 13.61 15.37 -20.52
C ALA A 57 12.62 14.72 -19.54
N LYS A 58 12.92 13.50 -19.07
CA LYS A 58 12.09 12.77 -18.09
C LYS A 58 12.08 13.38 -16.69
N VAL A 59 13.14 14.10 -16.32
CA VAL A 59 13.21 14.80 -15.02
C VAL A 59 12.51 16.16 -15.07
N LYS A 60 12.51 16.81 -16.24
CA LYS A 60 12.01 18.18 -16.40
C LYS A 60 10.54 18.34 -15.98
N GLU A 61 9.71 17.32 -16.23
CA GLU A 61 8.28 17.31 -15.87
C GLU A 61 8.05 17.47 -14.35
N TYR A 62 9.05 17.16 -13.52
CA TYR A 62 8.91 17.15 -12.06
C TYR A 62 9.67 18.29 -11.37
N LEU A 63 10.55 19.03 -12.06
CA LEU A 63 11.39 20.06 -11.45
C LEU A 63 10.95 21.48 -11.85
N SER A 64 11.23 22.48 -11.01
CA SER A 64 11.11 23.88 -11.45
C SER A 64 12.22 24.22 -12.45
N ASP A 65 12.01 25.28 -13.25
CA ASP A 65 13.03 25.73 -14.22
C ASP A 65 14.37 26.08 -13.55
N SER A 66 14.34 26.64 -12.34
CA SER A 66 15.54 26.96 -11.56
C SER A 66 16.28 25.71 -11.08
N GLU A 67 15.55 24.72 -10.55
CA GLU A 67 16.09 23.44 -10.09
C GLU A 67 16.66 22.65 -11.26
N PHE A 68 15.93 22.61 -12.37
CA PHE A 68 16.36 21.96 -13.60
C PHE A 68 17.63 22.61 -14.13
N THR A 69 17.69 23.94 -14.23
CA THR A 69 18.89 24.66 -14.69
C THR A 69 20.11 24.35 -13.82
N LYS A 70 19.94 24.36 -12.49
CA LYS A 70 21.01 24.04 -11.53
C LYS A 70 21.45 22.57 -11.63
N LEU A 71 20.51 21.64 -11.81
CA LEU A 71 20.82 20.23 -12.07
C LEU A 71 21.62 20.06 -13.37
N MET A 72 21.21 20.72 -14.45
CA MET A 72 21.92 20.66 -15.73
C MET A 72 23.34 21.22 -15.62
N TRP A 73 23.54 22.24 -14.78
CA TRP A 73 24.88 22.73 -14.45
C TRP A 73 25.73 21.65 -13.77
N PHE A 74 25.20 20.94 -12.77
CA PHE A 74 25.91 19.85 -12.10
C PHE A 74 26.23 18.67 -13.03
N ILE A 75 25.31 18.31 -13.92
CA ILE A 75 25.52 17.24 -14.91
C ILE A 75 26.66 17.62 -15.88
N LYS A 76 26.64 18.86 -16.41
CA LYS A 76 27.72 19.35 -17.28
C LYS A 76 29.10 19.34 -16.59
N GLN A 77 29.12 19.59 -15.29
CA GLN A 77 30.32 19.53 -14.44
C GLN A 77 30.74 18.10 -14.07
N GLY A 78 29.94 17.08 -14.42
CA GLY A 78 30.20 15.68 -14.07
C GLY A 78 30.02 15.37 -12.58
N LYS A 79 29.30 16.23 -11.84
CA LYS A 79 29.02 16.08 -10.40
C LYS A 79 27.69 15.35 -10.13
N ALA A 80 26.82 15.27 -11.12
CA ALA A 80 25.55 14.57 -11.02
C ALA A 80 25.32 13.71 -12.25
N GLU A 81 24.64 12.58 -12.07
CA GLU A 81 24.13 11.74 -13.14
C GLU A 81 22.63 11.50 -12.95
N ILE A 82 21.90 11.35 -14.06
CA ILE A 82 20.52 10.87 -14.04
C ILE A 82 20.52 9.38 -14.41
N LYS A 83 19.83 8.57 -13.62
CA LYS A 83 19.60 7.14 -13.88
C LYS A 83 18.10 6.86 -13.89
N LEU A 84 17.64 6.11 -14.88
CA LEU A 84 16.28 5.59 -14.90
C LEU A 84 16.29 4.22 -14.20
N GLU A 85 15.58 4.13 -13.09
CA GLU A 85 15.39 2.88 -12.35
C GLU A 85 14.01 2.30 -12.69
N LYS A 86 13.97 1.01 -13.02
CA LYS A 86 12.72 0.27 -13.18
C LYS A 86 12.25 -0.22 -11.83
N PHE A 87 10.99 0.04 -11.50
CA PHE A 87 10.37 -0.54 -10.30
C PHE A 87 9.84 -1.96 -10.52
N GLY A 88 9.61 -2.37 -11.76
CA GLY A 88 9.03 -3.68 -12.05
C GLY A 88 7.62 -3.83 -11.45
N TRP A 89 6.86 -2.73 -11.40
CA TRP A 89 5.47 -2.77 -11.00
C TRP A 89 4.64 -3.55 -12.03
N ASN A 90 3.61 -4.21 -11.54
CA ASN A 90 2.63 -4.87 -12.36
C ASN A 90 1.95 -3.87 -13.31
N PHE A 91 1.64 -4.30 -14.54
CA PHE A 91 1.01 -3.45 -15.56
C PHE A 91 -0.33 -2.86 -15.12
N LEU A 92 -1.02 -3.54 -14.18
CA LEU A 92 -2.26 -3.04 -13.57
C LEU A 92 -2.03 -1.75 -12.76
N ILE A 93 -0.83 -1.56 -12.20
CA ILE A 93 -0.43 -0.37 -11.45
C ILE A 93 -0.02 0.75 -12.41
N SER A 94 0.96 0.49 -13.27
CA SER A 94 1.45 1.49 -14.24
C SER A 94 2.03 0.83 -15.49
N GLY A 95 1.79 1.44 -16.64
CA GLY A 95 2.44 1.08 -17.91
C GLY A 95 3.83 1.72 -18.09
N ASN A 96 4.21 2.65 -17.22
CA ASN A 96 5.49 3.33 -17.23
C ASN A 96 6.13 3.28 -15.82
N ASP A 97 7.13 2.42 -15.66
CA ASP A 97 7.79 2.13 -14.38
C ASP A 97 9.18 2.74 -14.24
N LEU A 98 9.57 3.61 -15.19
CA LEU A 98 10.88 4.25 -15.24
C LEU A 98 10.90 5.51 -14.38
N MET A 99 11.39 5.36 -13.15
CA MET A 99 11.60 6.50 -12.26
C MET A 99 12.97 7.13 -12.50
N PRO A 100 13.03 8.44 -12.76
CA PRO A 100 14.30 9.12 -12.84
C PRO A 100 14.88 9.37 -11.44
N ARG A 101 16.18 9.11 -11.32
CA ARG A 101 16.98 9.31 -10.10
C ARG A 101 18.17 10.18 -10.40
N VAL A 102 18.43 11.13 -9.52
CA VAL A 102 19.62 11.97 -9.57
C VAL A 102 20.61 11.46 -8.53
N ARG A 103 21.84 11.19 -8.93
CA ARG A 103 22.90 10.74 -8.01
C ARG A 103 24.11 11.65 -8.08
N PHE A 104 24.70 11.93 -6.92
CA PHE A 104 25.98 12.61 -6.85
C PHE A 104 27.09 11.67 -7.34
N VAL A 105 27.94 12.18 -8.24
CA VAL A 105 29.10 11.46 -8.77
C VAL A 105 30.34 11.93 -8.01
N LYS A 106 30.90 11.04 -7.18
CA LYS A 106 32.15 11.34 -6.48
C LYS A 106 33.31 11.42 -7.47
N PRO A 107 34.18 12.43 -7.39
CA PRO A 107 35.36 12.50 -8.24
C PRO A 107 36.35 11.36 -7.90
N GLU A 108 36.91 10.71 -8.91
CA GLU A 108 37.93 9.68 -8.72
C GLU A 108 39.21 10.29 -8.10
N LYS A 109 39.61 9.73 -6.95
CA LYS A 109 40.89 9.92 -6.23
C LYS A 109 41.46 11.35 -6.21
N ARG A 110 41.12 12.12 -5.17
CA ARG A 110 41.96 13.25 -4.70
C ARG A 110 42.48 12.92 -3.30
N ARG A 111 43.82 12.83 -3.15
CA ARG A 111 44.48 12.61 -1.84
C ARG A 111 44.30 13.77 -0.86
N PHE A 112 43.88 14.94 -1.35
CA PHE A 112 43.56 16.12 -0.55
C PHE A 112 42.53 16.96 -1.31
N ASN A 113 41.42 17.33 -0.68
CA ASN A 113 40.39 18.17 -1.29
C ASN A 113 40.18 19.46 -0.46
N PRO A 114 40.77 20.59 -0.85
CA PRO A 114 40.60 21.86 -0.14
C PRO A 114 39.17 22.44 -0.26
N ASP A 115 38.34 21.90 -1.17
CA ASP A 115 36.95 22.31 -1.39
C ASP A 115 35.92 21.30 -0.79
N HIS A 116 36.33 20.50 0.20
CA HIS A 116 35.50 19.43 0.79
C HIS A 116 34.11 19.92 1.27
N ASP A 117 34.05 21.09 1.94
CA ASP A 117 32.78 21.65 2.43
C ASP A 117 31.84 22.09 1.30
N VAL A 118 32.40 22.48 0.14
CA VAL A 118 31.62 22.83 -1.05
C VAL A 118 31.06 21.57 -1.70
N GLU A 119 31.85 20.49 -1.77
CA GLU A 119 31.37 19.20 -2.27
C GLU A 119 30.28 18.59 -1.39
N LEU A 120 30.38 18.72 -0.06
CA LEU A 120 29.30 18.31 0.84
C LEU A 120 28.00 19.09 0.57
N LYS A 121 28.09 20.41 0.38
CA LYS A 121 26.91 21.23 0.07
C LYS A 121 26.27 20.84 -1.26
N ASP A 122 27.09 20.55 -2.28
CA ASP A 122 26.63 20.08 -3.58
C ASP A 122 25.94 18.71 -3.47
N GLN A 123 26.54 17.78 -2.72
CA GLN A 123 25.97 16.45 -2.49
C GLN A 123 24.62 16.54 -1.75
N VAL A 124 24.54 17.30 -0.66
CA VAL A 124 23.30 17.49 0.11
C VAL A 124 22.20 18.06 -0.78
N TRP A 125 22.51 19.07 -1.60
CA TRP A 125 21.54 19.66 -2.51
C TRP A 125 21.04 18.65 -3.55
N ILE A 126 21.92 17.79 -4.09
CA ILE A 126 21.56 16.74 -5.04
C ILE A 126 20.69 15.67 -4.39
N ASP A 127 21.02 15.24 -3.17
CA ASP A 127 20.26 14.22 -2.44
C ASP A 127 18.85 14.74 -2.06
N GLU A 128 18.74 16.02 -1.68
CA GLU A 128 17.46 16.70 -1.45
C GLU A 128 16.62 16.80 -2.74
N LEU A 129 17.25 17.17 -3.86
CA LEU A 129 16.59 17.23 -5.16
C LEU A 129 16.07 15.85 -5.58
N ASP A 130 16.88 14.79 -5.44
CA ASP A 130 16.49 13.41 -5.74
C ASP A 130 15.31 12.97 -4.87
N LYS A 131 15.29 13.34 -3.58
CA LYS A 131 14.14 13.08 -2.69
C LYS A 131 12.88 13.81 -3.16
N LYS A 132 12.99 15.09 -3.53
CA LYS A 132 11.86 15.89 -4.03
C LYS A 132 11.32 15.32 -5.35
N LEU A 133 12.22 14.96 -6.27
CA LEU A 133 11.91 14.33 -7.55
C LEU A 133 11.12 13.03 -7.35
N ARG A 134 11.61 12.13 -6.48
CA ARG A 134 10.92 10.88 -6.15
C ARG A 134 9.52 11.10 -5.62
N ASN A 135 9.36 12.04 -4.70
CA ASN A 135 8.05 12.32 -4.10
C ASN A 135 7.05 12.82 -5.15
N LYS A 136 7.47 13.73 -6.04
CA LYS A 136 6.63 14.22 -7.14
C LYS A 136 6.31 13.13 -8.17
N PHE A 137 7.29 12.31 -8.52
CA PHE A 137 7.07 11.17 -9.42
C PHE A 137 6.04 10.20 -8.85
N LEU A 138 6.17 9.82 -7.57
CA LEU A 138 5.22 8.94 -6.90
C LEU A 138 3.82 9.58 -6.82
N GLN A 139 3.74 10.86 -6.47
CA GLN A 139 2.46 11.58 -6.44
C GLN A 139 1.77 11.55 -7.81
N HIS A 140 2.48 11.88 -8.89
CA HIS A 140 1.92 11.82 -10.24
C HIS A 140 1.46 10.40 -10.59
N THR A 141 2.24 9.38 -10.22
CA THR A 141 1.87 7.97 -10.45
C THR A 141 0.61 7.58 -9.67
N PHE A 142 0.47 8.06 -8.43
CA PHE A 142 -0.73 7.83 -7.62
C PHE A 142 -1.96 8.49 -8.22
N GLU A 143 -1.82 9.72 -8.73
CA GLU A 143 -2.89 10.45 -9.41
C GLU A 143 -3.33 9.73 -10.71
N GLU A 144 -2.39 9.16 -11.47
CA GLU A 144 -2.68 8.34 -12.65
C GLU A 144 -3.34 6.99 -12.31
N PHE A 145 -2.95 6.38 -11.19
CA PHE A 145 -3.49 5.11 -10.72
C PHE A 145 -4.89 5.24 -10.13
N ALA A 146 -5.18 6.34 -9.44
CA ALA A 146 -6.37 6.54 -8.63
C ALA A 146 -7.71 6.23 -9.34
N PRO A 147 -7.96 6.64 -10.60
CA PRO A 147 -9.22 6.33 -11.29
C PRO A 147 -9.47 4.82 -11.50
N ARG A 148 -8.41 4.01 -11.56
CA ARG A 148 -8.47 2.55 -11.77
C ARG A 148 -8.30 1.76 -10.48
N ALA A 149 -8.07 2.43 -9.35
CA ALA A 149 -7.77 1.77 -8.08
C ALA A 149 -8.92 0.83 -7.65
N TRP A 150 -10.19 1.21 -7.85
CA TRP A 150 -11.35 0.41 -7.44
C TRP A 150 -11.39 -0.97 -8.09
N THR A 151 -11.08 -1.04 -9.38
CA THR A 151 -11.06 -2.30 -10.13
C THR A 151 -9.76 -3.07 -9.92
N THR A 152 -8.68 -2.38 -9.57
CA THR A 152 -7.33 -2.94 -9.58
C THR A 152 -6.92 -3.51 -8.23
N ILE A 153 -7.11 -2.77 -7.14
CA ILE A 153 -6.67 -3.19 -5.79
C ILE A 153 -7.28 -4.53 -5.35
N PRO A 154 -8.58 -4.82 -5.57
CA PRO A 154 -9.15 -6.13 -5.24
C PRO A 154 -8.43 -7.29 -5.93
N GLN A 155 -7.85 -7.08 -7.12
CA GLN A 155 -7.11 -8.11 -7.84
C GLN A 155 -5.78 -8.48 -7.16
N PHE A 156 -5.25 -7.61 -6.28
CA PHE A 156 -4.08 -7.91 -5.45
C PHE A 156 -4.43 -8.65 -4.15
N ILE A 157 -5.70 -8.67 -3.76
CA ILE A 157 -6.18 -9.35 -2.54
C ILE A 157 -6.48 -10.81 -2.89
N ALA A 158 -5.63 -11.71 -2.40
CA ALA A 158 -5.70 -13.16 -2.66
C ALA A 158 -5.89 -13.47 -4.17
N PRO A 159 -4.90 -13.11 -5.00
CA PRO A 159 -5.06 -13.09 -6.45
C PRO A 159 -5.19 -14.50 -7.06
N ASN A 160 -4.77 -15.52 -6.29
CA ASN A 160 -4.90 -16.93 -6.63
C ASN A 160 -6.32 -17.46 -6.43
N LEU A 161 -7.16 -16.76 -5.66
CA LEU A 161 -8.56 -17.16 -5.46
C LEU A 161 -9.43 -16.67 -6.61
N ILE A 162 -10.20 -17.59 -7.19
CA ILE A 162 -11.20 -17.30 -8.19
C ILE A 162 -12.53 -16.99 -7.49
N GLY A 163 -13.15 -15.86 -7.83
CA GLY A 163 -14.41 -15.40 -7.22
C GLY A 163 -14.19 -14.60 -5.93
N MET A 164 -15.26 -14.51 -5.12
CA MET A 164 -15.29 -13.69 -3.90
C MET A 164 -14.99 -12.20 -4.13
N GLU A 165 -15.32 -11.69 -5.32
CA GLU A 165 -14.98 -10.34 -5.73
C GLU A 165 -15.56 -9.28 -4.78
N THR A 166 -16.77 -9.51 -4.27
CA THR A 166 -17.41 -8.61 -3.28
C THR A 166 -16.67 -8.60 -1.94
N ILE A 167 -16.13 -9.75 -1.50
CA ILE A 167 -15.31 -9.84 -0.28
C ILE A 167 -13.97 -9.13 -0.48
N LYS A 168 -13.31 -9.33 -1.63
CA LYS A 168 -12.07 -8.63 -1.99
C LYS A 168 -12.28 -7.12 -2.07
N GLN A 169 -13.40 -6.68 -2.64
CA GLN A 169 -13.81 -5.27 -2.66
C GLN A 169 -14.05 -4.71 -1.25
N ALA A 170 -14.72 -5.45 -0.38
CA ALA A 170 -14.94 -5.05 1.02
C ALA A 170 -13.61 -4.93 1.79
N ALA A 171 -12.71 -5.90 1.62
CA ALA A 171 -11.37 -5.86 2.19
C ALA A 171 -10.57 -4.66 1.65
N ALA A 172 -10.65 -4.36 0.35
CA ALA A 172 -10.06 -3.16 -0.23
C ALA A 172 -10.64 -1.89 0.43
N MET A 173 -11.96 -1.74 0.55
CA MET A 173 -12.56 -0.61 1.27
C MET A 173 -12.05 -0.52 2.72
N GLN A 174 -11.90 -1.65 3.41
CA GLN A 174 -11.37 -1.67 4.78
C GLN A 174 -9.95 -1.11 4.85
N LEU A 175 -9.07 -1.46 3.90
CA LEU A 175 -7.71 -0.91 3.86
C LEU A 175 -7.70 0.63 3.77
N PHE A 176 -8.63 1.22 3.01
CA PHE A 176 -8.78 2.67 2.83
C PHE A 176 -9.73 3.34 3.84
N SER A 177 -10.31 2.60 4.78
CA SER A 177 -11.06 3.22 5.88
C SER A 177 -10.08 3.85 6.86
N LYS A 178 -10.30 5.15 7.15
CA LYS A 178 -9.58 5.89 8.20
C LYS A 178 -10.11 5.49 9.58
N ASP A 179 -11.42 5.29 9.68
CA ASP A 179 -12.10 4.88 10.90
C ASP A 179 -12.18 3.36 11.02
N ALA A 180 -12.53 2.87 12.21
CA ALA A 180 -12.73 1.45 12.47
C ALA A 180 -13.80 0.84 11.54
N LEU A 181 -13.40 -0.14 10.74
CA LEU A 181 -14.30 -0.96 9.95
C LEU A 181 -13.95 -2.42 10.25
N HIS A 182 -14.92 -3.16 10.77
CA HIS A 182 -14.74 -4.54 11.22
C HIS A 182 -15.50 -5.47 10.29
N ILE A 183 -14.80 -6.44 9.73
CA ILE A 183 -15.32 -7.43 8.78
C ILE A 183 -15.03 -8.82 9.31
N LEU A 184 -16.05 -9.69 9.28
CA LEU A 184 -15.96 -11.09 9.69
C LEU A 184 -16.31 -12.00 8.51
N LEU A 185 -15.46 -12.98 8.23
CA LEU A 185 -15.68 -14.00 7.21
C LEU A 185 -15.98 -15.34 7.90
N ILE A 186 -17.21 -15.83 7.79
CA ILE A 186 -17.62 -17.12 8.38
C ILE A 186 -17.88 -18.10 7.25
N GLY A 187 -17.25 -19.27 7.26
CA GLY A 187 -17.45 -20.22 6.18
C GLY A 187 -16.74 -21.55 6.38
N ASP A 188 -16.99 -22.48 5.48
CA ASP A 188 -16.39 -23.82 5.53
C ASP A 188 -14.86 -23.75 5.36
N PRO A 189 -14.10 -24.70 5.92
CA PRO A 189 -12.67 -24.86 5.65
C PRO A 189 -12.36 -24.99 4.16
N GLY A 190 -11.17 -24.55 3.75
CA GLY A 190 -10.72 -24.67 2.35
C GLY A 190 -11.35 -23.69 1.36
N THR A 191 -12.10 -22.69 1.84
CA THR A 191 -12.74 -21.67 1.00
C THR A 191 -11.84 -20.46 0.67
N GLY A 192 -10.61 -20.39 1.18
CA GLY A 192 -9.67 -19.29 0.90
C GLY A 192 -9.81 -18.04 1.79
N LYS A 193 -10.63 -18.09 2.85
CA LYS A 193 -10.82 -16.97 3.80
C LYS A 193 -9.49 -16.46 4.38
N THR A 194 -8.62 -17.38 4.79
CA THR A 194 -7.29 -17.07 5.35
C THR A 194 -6.38 -16.39 4.33
N ASP A 195 -6.47 -16.73 3.04
CA ASP A 195 -5.66 -16.09 2.00
C ASP A 195 -6.08 -14.63 1.80
N ILE A 196 -7.38 -14.33 1.81
CA ILE A 196 -7.91 -12.95 1.77
C ILE A 196 -7.41 -12.17 2.99
N LEU A 197 -7.49 -12.77 4.17
CA LEU A 197 -7.05 -12.15 5.42
C LEU A 197 -5.55 -11.84 5.41
N ARG A 198 -4.71 -12.79 5.01
CA ARG A 198 -3.25 -12.61 4.92
C ARG A 198 -2.86 -11.59 3.85
N ALA A 199 -3.42 -11.69 2.64
CA ALA A 199 -3.13 -10.73 1.58
C ALA A 199 -3.52 -9.30 1.96
N SER A 200 -4.65 -9.13 2.65
CA SER A 200 -5.07 -7.83 3.18
C SER A 200 -4.10 -7.30 4.24
N ALA A 201 -3.63 -8.17 5.15
CA ALA A 201 -2.62 -7.81 6.14
C ALA A 201 -1.28 -7.42 5.50
N ASP A 202 -0.87 -8.12 4.44
CA ASP A 202 0.37 -7.85 3.70
C ASP A 202 0.32 -6.52 2.95
N ILE A 203 -0.84 -6.14 2.39
CA ILE A 203 -1.06 -4.87 1.70
C ILE A 203 -1.19 -3.70 2.67
N SER A 204 -1.72 -3.93 3.88
CA SER A 204 -1.89 -2.87 4.88
C SER A 204 -0.55 -2.25 5.28
N PRO A 205 -0.42 -0.90 5.38
CA PRO A 205 0.82 -0.26 5.79
C PRO A 205 1.23 -0.52 7.24
N ILE A 206 0.24 -0.82 8.09
CA ILE A 206 0.38 -1.25 9.48
C ILE A 206 -0.57 -2.43 9.65
N SER A 207 -0.06 -3.57 10.10
CA SER A 207 -0.88 -4.74 10.38
C SER A 207 -0.27 -5.61 11.46
N ALA A 208 -1.12 -6.39 12.11
CA ALA A 208 -0.71 -7.49 12.96
C ALA A 208 -1.59 -8.69 12.65
N TYR A 209 -0.98 -9.89 12.60
CA TYR A 209 -1.67 -11.15 12.33
C TYR A 209 -1.60 -12.06 13.55
N GLY A 210 -2.73 -12.65 13.92
CA GLY A 210 -2.83 -13.62 15.02
C GLY A 210 -3.76 -14.77 14.67
N LEU A 211 -3.49 -15.95 15.24
CA LEU A 211 -4.37 -17.11 15.20
C LEU A 211 -5.17 -17.16 16.49
N GLY A 212 -6.49 -17.32 16.41
CA GLY A 212 -7.41 -17.29 17.56
C GLY A 212 -7.04 -18.26 18.67
N SER A 213 -6.50 -19.43 18.34
CA SER A 213 -6.01 -20.43 19.31
C SER A 213 -4.66 -20.07 19.97
N GLY A 214 -3.84 -19.24 19.32
CA GLY A 214 -2.52 -18.80 19.79
C GLY A 214 -2.50 -17.43 20.46
N THR A 215 -3.48 -16.58 20.19
CA THR A 215 -3.64 -15.27 20.85
C THR A 215 -4.43 -15.40 22.14
N SER A 216 -3.77 -15.83 23.21
CA SER A 216 -4.31 -15.66 24.57
C SER A 216 -4.47 -14.17 24.90
N GLY A 217 -5.21 -13.82 25.97
CA GLY A 217 -5.45 -12.43 26.35
C GLY A 217 -4.18 -11.59 26.53
N ALA A 218 -3.08 -12.21 26.95
CA ALA A 218 -1.76 -11.58 27.02
C ALA A 218 -1.15 -11.31 25.63
N GLY A 219 -1.35 -12.22 24.67
CA GLY A 219 -0.92 -12.06 23.27
C GLY A 219 -1.83 -11.15 22.45
N LEU A 220 -3.10 -10.99 22.85
CA LEU A 220 -4.06 -10.11 22.19
C LEU A 220 -3.95 -8.66 22.67
N SER A 221 -3.82 -8.45 23.98
CA SER A 221 -3.84 -7.13 24.60
C SER A 221 -2.42 -6.63 24.91
N VAL A 222 -1.93 -6.87 26.12
CA VAL A 222 -0.64 -6.43 26.62
C VAL A 222 -0.12 -7.49 27.57
N THR A 223 1.17 -7.83 27.45
CA THR A 223 1.82 -8.77 28.36
C THR A 223 2.95 -8.09 29.12
N ALA A 224 3.19 -8.54 30.35
CA ALA A 224 4.38 -8.16 31.11
C ALA A 224 5.38 -9.32 31.07
N SER A 225 6.60 -9.04 30.62
CA SER A 225 7.73 -9.97 30.65
C SER A 225 8.83 -9.38 31.53
N GLY A 226 8.92 -9.87 32.76
CA GLY A 226 9.76 -9.26 33.80
C GLY A 226 9.33 -7.82 34.10
N ASN A 227 10.24 -6.87 33.91
CA ASN A 227 9.96 -5.43 34.07
C ASN A 227 9.47 -4.73 32.79
N GLN A 228 9.45 -5.44 31.65
CA GLN A 228 9.03 -4.87 30.37
C GLN A 228 7.56 -5.16 30.09
N ILE A 229 6.90 -4.20 29.46
CA ILE A 229 5.51 -4.31 29.02
C ILE A 229 5.54 -4.34 27.50
N LEU A 230 5.06 -5.44 26.94
CA LEU A 230 5.09 -5.71 25.51
C LEU A 230 3.66 -5.59 24.96
N PRO A 231 3.46 -4.81 23.89
CA PRO A 231 2.17 -4.74 23.22
C PRO A 231 1.82 -6.10 22.60
N GLY A 232 0.57 -6.50 22.74
CA GLY A 232 0.00 -7.63 22.02
C GLY A 232 -0.54 -7.22 20.64
N LEU A 233 -1.33 -8.10 20.05
CA LEU A 233 -1.85 -7.95 18.68
C LEU A 233 -2.62 -6.65 18.46
N LEU A 234 -3.53 -6.27 19.36
CA LEU A 234 -4.41 -5.11 19.17
C LEU A 234 -3.62 -3.78 19.19
N PRO A 235 -2.75 -3.49 20.18
CA PRO A 235 -1.93 -2.28 20.15
C PRO A 235 -0.91 -2.26 19.00
N MET A 236 -0.36 -3.42 18.60
CA MET A 236 0.57 -3.49 17.47
C MET A 236 -0.08 -3.07 16.14
N ALA A 237 -1.39 -3.28 16.01
CA ALA A 237 -2.16 -2.92 14.83
C ALA A 237 -2.77 -1.50 14.90
N HIS A 238 -2.40 -0.66 15.87
CA HIS A 238 -2.96 0.69 16.02
C HIS A 238 -2.89 1.51 14.72
N ASN A 239 -4.02 2.13 14.33
CA ASN A 239 -4.27 2.80 13.04
C ASN A 239 -4.10 1.92 11.79
N GLY A 240 -4.13 0.60 11.96
CA GLY A 240 -3.90 -0.40 10.93
C GLY A 240 -4.95 -1.49 10.88
N LEU A 241 -4.56 -2.64 10.32
CA LEU A 241 -5.39 -3.84 10.20
C LEU A 241 -4.97 -4.89 11.23
N CYS A 242 -5.87 -5.27 12.12
CA CYS A 242 -5.74 -6.43 12.98
C CYS A 242 -6.40 -7.63 12.29
N ALA A 243 -5.57 -8.58 11.86
CA ALA A 243 -5.98 -9.77 11.14
C ALA A 243 -6.04 -10.97 12.09
N ILE A 244 -7.23 -11.50 12.35
CA ILE A 244 -7.44 -12.61 13.30
C ILE A 244 -8.00 -13.82 12.56
N ASP A 245 -7.18 -14.86 12.41
CA ASP A 245 -7.61 -16.11 11.79
C ASP A 245 -8.23 -17.03 12.85
N GLU A 246 -9.28 -17.77 12.50
CA GLU A 246 -9.98 -18.72 13.39
C GLU A 246 -10.44 -18.09 14.72
N LEU A 247 -11.13 -16.95 14.64
CA LEU A 247 -11.65 -16.21 15.80
C LEU A 247 -12.53 -17.08 16.71
N ASN A 248 -13.21 -18.09 16.16
CA ASN A 248 -14.04 -19.04 16.91
C ASN A 248 -13.25 -19.91 17.90
N LEU A 249 -11.92 -20.01 17.77
CA LEU A 249 -11.06 -20.74 18.70
C LEU A 249 -10.54 -19.88 19.86
N MET A 250 -10.84 -18.59 19.87
CA MET A 250 -10.46 -17.68 20.95
C MET A 250 -11.28 -17.97 22.22
N LYS A 251 -10.63 -17.86 23.38
CA LYS A 251 -11.29 -18.02 24.68
C LYS A 251 -12.20 -16.82 24.97
N LYS A 252 -13.31 -17.05 25.68
CA LYS A 252 -14.31 -16.00 25.96
C LYS A 252 -13.73 -14.85 26.79
N GLU A 253 -12.77 -15.14 27.66
CA GLU A 253 -12.11 -14.15 28.52
C GLU A 253 -11.29 -13.13 27.70
N ASP A 254 -10.80 -13.55 26.53
CA ASP A 254 -9.95 -12.73 25.67
C ASP A 254 -10.77 -11.73 24.83
N TYR A 255 -12.08 -11.98 24.67
CA TYR A 255 -12.99 -11.05 23.99
C TYR A 255 -13.13 -9.71 24.72
N ALA A 256 -12.92 -9.65 26.04
CA ALA A 256 -13.04 -8.40 26.78
C ALA A 256 -12.11 -7.30 26.25
N ALA A 257 -10.85 -7.64 25.95
CA ALA A 257 -9.90 -6.71 25.36
C ALA A 257 -10.29 -6.32 23.93
N MET A 258 -10.76 -7.29 23.14
CA MET A 258 -11.22 -7.03 21.77
C MET A 258 -12.43 -6.10 21.75
N TYR A 259 -13.43 -6.33 22.62
CA TYR A 259 -14.60 -5.46 22.75
C TYR A 259 -14.22 -4.03 23.09
N ASN A 260 -13.28 -3.85 24.03
CA ASN A 260 -12.81 -2.52 24.39
C ASN A 260 -12.10 -1.82 23.22
N ALA A 261 -11.26 -2.55 22.47
CA ALA A 261 -10.61 -2.02 21.27
C ALA A 261 -11.62 -1.66 20.16
N MET A 262 -12.62 -2.49 19.90
CA MET A 262 -13.65 -2.24 18.88
C MET A 262 -14.54 -1.02 19.21
N GLU A 263 -14.84 -0.80 20.49
CA GLU A 263 -15.77 0.26 20.90
C GLU A 263 -15.07 1.57 21.24
N LYS A 264 -13.96 1.50 21.98
CA LYS A 264 -13.28 2.68 22.52
C LYS A 264 -11.93 2.96 21.87
N GLY A 265 -11.39 2.02 21.10
CA GLY A 265 -10.11 2.19 20.41
C GLY A 265 -8.90 2.15 21.33
N PHE A 266 -8.97 1.46 22.47
CA PHE A 266 -7.84 1.23 23.37
C PHE A 266 -8.00 -0.07 24.15
N VAL A 267 -6.89 -0.56 24.70
CA VAL A 267 -6.85 -1.65 25.69
C VAL A 267 -6.12 -1.16 26.95
N THR A 268 -6.42 -1.77 28.10
CA THR A 268 -5.74 -1.47 29.36
C THR A 268 -5.01 -2.69 29.90
N TYR A 269 -3.93 -2.41 30.62
CA TYR A 269 -3.22 -3.38 31.43
C TYR A 269 -3.35 -2.97 32.89
N ASP A 270 -4.04 -3.81 33.66
CA ASP A 270 -4.43 -3.57 35.05
C ASP A 270 -3.94 -4.72 35.95
N LYS A 271 -2.63 -4.86 36.11
CA LYS A 271 -2.03 -5.96 36.90
C LYS A 271 -0.79 -5.49 37.65
N ALA A 272 -0.48 -6.18 38.74
CA ALA A 272 0.71 -5.94 39.58
C ALA A 272 0.86 -4.47 40.04
N GLY A 273 -0.26 -3.82 40.38
CA GLY A 273 -0.28 -2.43 40.85
C GLY A 273 0.08 -1.39 39.78
N LYS A 274 0.15 -1.78 38.50
CA LYS A 274 0.39 -0.86 37.39
C LYS A 274 -0.83 -0.76 36.49
N HIS A 275 -1.18 0.46 36.13
CA HIS A 275 -2.22 0.79 35.16
C HIS A 275 -1.58 1.42 33.93
N TYR A 276 -1.79 0.81 32.76
CA TYR A 276 -1.37 1.38 31.48
C TYR A 276 -2.52 1.33 30.48
N LYS A 277 -2.63 2.38 29.67
CA LYS A 277 -3.54 2.46 28.54
C LYS A 277 -2.72 2.42 27.24
N PHE A 278 -3.13 1.57 26.30
CA PHE A 278 -2.53 1.48 24.98
C PHE A 278 -3.59 1.75 23.92
N ASP A 279 -3.29 2.65 23.00
CA ASP A 279 -4.20 2.94 21.90
C ASP A 279 -4.27 1.76 20.94
N ALA A 280 -5.49 1.46 20.49
CA ALA A 280 -5.84 0.31 19.66
C ALA A 280 -7.02 0.67 18.74
N MET A 281 -6.99 1.86 18.12
CA MET A 281 -7.85 2.23 17.00
C MET A 281 -7.56 1.31 15.80
N ILE A 282 -8.30 0.22 15.68
CA ILE A 282 -8.00 -0.86 14.73
C ILE A 282 -9.16 -1.11 13.77
N LYS A 283 -8.82 -1.68 12.62
CA LYS A 283 -9.75 -2.34 11.72
C LYS A 283 -9.59 -3.84 11.92
N ILE A 284 -10.66 -4.57 12.18
CA ILE A 284 -10.56 -6.03 12.40
C ILE A 284 -11.02 -6.73 11.13
N LEU A 285 -10.15 -7.56 10.56
CA LEU A 285 -10.54 -8.57 9.58
C LEU A 285 -10.37 -9.92 10.24
N ALA A 286 -11.47 -10.63 10.43
CA ALA A 286 -11.46 -11.91 11.12
C ALA A 286 -12.03 -13.03 10.25
N THR A 287 -11.54 -14.24 10.43
CA THR A 287 -12.15 -15.46 9.88
C THR A 287 -12.73 -16.30 11.02
N ALA A 288 -13.74 -17.09 10.70
CA ALA A 288 -14.25 -18.11 11.60
C ALA A 288 -14.84 -19.29 10.81
N ASN A 289 -14.90 -20.44 11.44
CA ASN A 289 -15.64 -21.58 10.95
C ASN A 289 -16.98 -21.71 11.70
N PRO A 290 -18.05 -22.21 11.06
CA PRO A 290 -19.31 -22.48 11.75
C PRO A 290 -19.16 -23.60 12.80
N LYS A 291 -20.12 -23.71 13.72
CA LYS A 291 -20.22 -24.85 14.63
C LYS A 291 -20.39 -26.13 13.80
N GLY A 292 -19.57 -27.14 14.07
CA GLY A 292 -19.55 -28.38 13.28
C GLY A 292 -18.69 -28.29 12.00
N ASP A 293 -17.87 -27.25 11.88
CA ASP A 293 -16.91 -26.96 10.80
C ASP A 293 -17.51 -26.69 9.41
N LYS A 294 -18.71 -27.20 9.10
CA LYS A 294 -19.38 -26.95 7.82
C LYS A 294 -20.79 -26.44 8.05
N PHE A 295 -21.24 -25.55 7.16
CA PHE A 295 -22.63 -25.15 7.13
C PHE A 295 -23.51 -26.30 6.61
N GLU A 296 -24.49 -26.69 7.43
CA GLU A 296 -25.56 -27.60 7.06
C GLU A 296 -26.85 -26.80 6.87
N ASN A 297 -27.48 -26.90 5.70
CA ASN A 297 -28.73 -26.20 5.36
C ASN A 297 -28.63 -24.66 5.43
N TYR A 298 -28.76 -24.01 4.28
CA TYR A 298 -28.57 -22.56 4.14
C TYR A 298 -29.83 -21.73 4.44
N THR A 299 -30.76 -22.24 5.23
CA THR A 299 -31.88 -21.41 5.73
C THR A 299 -31.39 -20.47 6.83
N THR A 300 -31.99 -19.28 6.88
CA THR A 300 -31.61 -18.24 7.85
C THR A 300 -31.64 -18.72 9.30
N GLU A 301 -32.66 -19.50 9.68
CA GLU A 301 -32.80 -20.05 11.03
C GLU A 301 -31.71 -21.07 11.39
N GLN A 302 -31.31 -21.91 10.43
CA GLN A 302 -30.29 -22.93 10.66
C GLN A 302 -28.90 -22.32 10.77
N ILE A 303 -28.61 -21.32 9.92
CA ILE A 303 -27.33 -20.60 10.00
C ILE A 303 -27.19 -19.88 11.34
N LYS A 304 -28.25 -19.20 11.83
CA LYS A 304 -28.24 -18.55 13.14
C LYS A 304 -27.81 -19.49 14.27
N LYS A 305 -28.24 -20.76 14.23
CA LYS A 305 -27.86 -21.78 15.23
C LYS A 305 -26.40 -22.23 15.10
N GLN A 306 -25.89 -22.27 13.88
CA GLN A 306 -24.53 -22.70 13.54
C GLN A 306 -23.47 -21.60 13.72
N LEU A 307 -23.87 -20.35 13.96
CA LEU A 307 -22.92 -19.28 14.26
C LEU A 307 -22.15 -19.60 15.56
N PRO A 308 -20.80 -19.48 15.57
CA PRO A 308 -19.99 -19.78 16.75
C PRO A 308 -19.99 -18.65 17.79
N PHE A 309 -20.64 -17.52 17.50
CA PHE A 309 -20.62 -16.30 18.30
C PHE A 309 -22.01 -15.92 18.81
N ASP A 310 -22.04 -15.12 19.87
CA ASP A 310 -23.28 -14.50 20.36
C ASP A 310 -23.67 -13.25 19.55
N SER A 311 -24.90 -12.78 19.72
CA SER A 311 -25.40 -11.56 19.06
C SER A 311 -24.60 -10.32 19.47
N ALA A 312 -24.07 -10.30 20.69
CA ALA A 312 -23.26 -9.22 21.21
C ALA A 312 -21.95 -9.02 20.40
N LEU A 313 -21.24 -10.09 20.08
CA LEU A 313 -20.03 -10.01 19.24
C LEU A 313 -20.40 -9.70 17.78
N LEU A 314 -21.40 -10.38 17.22
CA LEU A 314 -21.80 -10.20 15.82
C LEU A 314 -22.23 -8.76 15.53
N SER A 315 -22.99 -8.13 16.43
CA SER A 315 -23.41 -6.73 16.30
C SER A 315 -22.27 -5.70 16.38
N ARG A 316 -21.04 -6.10 16.73
CA ARG A 316 -19.84 -5.24 16.71
C ARG A 316 -19.15 -5.25 15.35
N PHE A 317 -19.42 -6.25 14.51
CA PHE A 317 -18.96 -6.27 13.13
C PHE A 317 -19.87 -5.42 12.25
N HIS A 318 -19.27 -4.68 11.31
CA HIS A 318 -20.02 -3.84 10.38
C HIS A 318 -20.46 -4.66 9.16
N LEU A 319 -19.68 -5.67 8.77
CA LEU A 319 -20.00 -6.64 7.72
C LEU A 319 -19.67 -8.05 8.19
N ILE A 320 -20.58 -8.98 7.92
CA ILE A 320 -20.38 -10.41 8.14
C ILE A 320 -20.67 -11.10 6.81
N PHE A 321 -19.67 -11.79 6.25
CA PHE A 321 -19.81 -12.57 5.03
C PHE A 321 -19.95 -14.05 5.36
N PHE A 322 -20.93 -14.69 4.72
CA PHE A 322 -21.07 -16.13 4.70
C PHE A 322 -20.37 -16.69 3.47
N VAL A 323 -19.29 -17.45 3.68
CA VAL A 323 -18.44 -17.97 2.62
C VAL A 323 -18.75 -19.44 2.41
N LYS A 324 -19.37 -19.75 1.27
CA LYS A 324 -19.72 -21.11 0.84
C LYS A 324 -18.59 -21.77 0.07
N GLN A 325 -18.64 -23.09 -0.01
CA GLN A 325 -17.85 -23.82 -1.00
C GLN A 325 -18.26 -23.43 -2.41
N VAL A 326 -17.27 -23.44 -3.31
CA VAL A 326 -17.49 -23.19 -4.73
C VAL A 326 -18.33 -24.31 -5.36
N SER A 327 -19.09 -23.98 -6.39
CA SER A 327 -19.77 -24.98 -7.21
C SER A 327 -18.76 -25.90 -7.90
N LEU A 328 -19.21 -27.05 -8.41
CA LEU A 328 -18.36 -27.96 -9.18
C LEU A 328 -17.68 -27.27 -10.37
N GLU A 329 -18.41 -26.40 -11.07
CA GLU A 329 -17.85 -25.59 -12.17
C GLU A 329 -16.76 -24.63 -11.67
N GLY A 330 -16.99 -23.96 -10.53
CA GLY A 330 -15.99 -23.10 -9.90
C GLY A 330 -14.75 -23.88 -9.45
N PHE A 331 -14.94 -25.08 -8.91
CA PHE A 331 -13.86 -25.97 -8.51
C PHE A 331 -13.02 -26.42 -9.71
N SER A 332 -13.64 -26.76 -10.84
CA SER A 332 -12.91 -27.09 -12.09
C SER A 332 -12.00 -25.95 -12.52
N LYS A 333 -12.53 -24.72 -12.55
CA LYS A 333 -11.74 -23.52 -12.91
C LYS A 333 -10.57 -23.29 -11.96
N ILE A 334 -10.77 -23.52 -10.66
CA ILE A 334 -9.70 -23.43 -9.66
C ILE A 334 -8.65 -24.50 -9.91
N ALA A 335 -9.05 -25.75 -10.14
CA ALA A 335 -8.13 -26.84 -10.44
C ALA A 335 -7.32 -26.59 -11.70
N GLU A 336 -7.96 -26.15 -12.79
CA GLU A 336 -7.30 -25.76 -14.05
C GLU A 336 -6.26 -24.65 -13.83
N ARG A 337 -6.60 -23.63 -13.03
CA ARG A 337 -5.66 -22.53 -12.71
C ARG A 337 -4.47 -22.99 -11.87
N ILE A 338 -4.70 -23.89 -10.91
CA ILE A 338 -3.62 -24.47 -10.10
C ILE A 338 -2.68 -25.32 -10.96
N ILE A 339 -3.24 -26.15 -11.86
CA ILE A 339 -2.49 -27.05 -12.75
C ILE A 339 -1.67 -26.24 -13.76
N SER A 340 -2.27 -25.21 -14.37
CA SER A 340 -1.58 -24.34 -15.34
C SER A 340 -0.48 -23.48 -14.71
N GLN A 341 -0.38 -23.45 -13.36
CA GLN A 341 0.53 -22.57 -12.62
C GLN A 341 0.38 -21.10 -13.03
N ASP A 342 -0.78 -20.71 -13.56
CA ASP A 342 -1.09 -19.35 -13.97
C ASP A 342 -1.42 -18.50 -12.72
N LYS A 343 -0.36 -18.29 -11.93
CA LYS A 343 -0.38 -17.45 -10.76
C LYS A 343 -0.02 -16.02 -11.19
N PRO A 344 -0.91 -15.05 -10.92
CA PRO A 344 -0.57 -13.65 -11.13
C PRO A 344 0.64 -13.31 -10.28
N GLN A 345 1.72 -12.89 -10.95
CA GLN A 345 2.98 -12.53 -10.30
C GLN A 345 2.78 -11.17 -9.62
N ILE A 346 2.63 -11.19 -8.30
CA ILE A 346 2.66 -9.99 -7.46
C ILE A 346 4.05 -9.89 -6.86
N ASN A 347 4.75 -8.82 -7.20
CA ASN A 347 6.08 -8.54 -6.68
C ASN A 347 6.00 -7.77 -5.36
N SER A 348 7.08 -7.79 -4.59
CA SER A 348 7.19 -6.98 -3.36
C SER A 348 7.10 -5.47 -3.65
N SER A 349 7.52 -5.03 -4.83
CA SER A 349 7.40 -3.64 -5.28
C SER A 349 5.95 -3.20 -5.51
N ASP A 350 5.07 -4.12 -5.90
CA ASP A 350 3.62 -3.85 -6.04
C ASP A 350 2.99 -3.60 -4.67
N ILE A 351 3.32 -4.45 -3.70
CA ILE A 351 2.85 -4.30 -2.32
C ILE A 351 3.38 -3.01 -1.70
N ASP A 352 4.65 -2.65 -1.93
CA ASP A 352 5.21 -1.36 -1.47
C ASP A 352 4.50 -0.17 -2.11
N PHE A 353 4.17 -0.24 -3.41
CA PHE A 353 3.37 0.78 -4.07
C PHE A 353 2.00 0.94 -3.41
N LEU A 354 1.27 -0.16 -3.21
CA LEU A 354 -0.06 -0.14 -2.57
C LEU A 354 0.00 0.42 -1.14
N LYS A 355 1.01 0.04 -0.35
CA LYS A 355 1.24 0.60 0.99
C LYS A 355 1.42 2.11 0.97
N ARG A 356 2.24 2.61 0.04
CA ARG A 356 2.47 4.05 -0.11
C ARG A 356 1.22 4.77 -0.61
N TYR A 357 0.47 4.16 -1.52
CA TYR A 357 -0.78 4.71 -2.03
C TYR A 357 -1.86 4.81 -0.93
N ILE A 358 -2.00 3.79 -0.08
CA ILE A 358 -2.89 3.84 1.10
C ILE A 358 -2.47 4.99 2.04
N ARG A 359 -1.17 5.16 2.31
CA ARG A 359 -0.66 6.28 3.11
C ARG A 359 -0.86 7.64 2.44
N TYR A 360 -0.74 7.72 1.12
CA TYR A 360 -0.95 8.96 0.37
C TYR A 360 -2.39 9.46 0.51
N THR A 361 -3.37 8.54 0.50
CA THR A 361 -4.80 8.88 0.58
C THR A 361 -5.34 8.97 2.01
N SER A 362 -4.59 8.53 3.03
CA SER A 362 -5.08 8.45 4.42
C SER A 362 -5.51 9.80 5.01
N ASP A 363 -4.83 10.87 4.59
CA ASP A 363 -5.05 12.21 5.12
C ASP A 363 -6.20 12.95 4.40
N LEU A 364 -6.79 12.34 3.37
CA LEU A 364 -7.93 12.91 2.65
C LEU A 364 -9.18 12.92 3.53
N GLU A 365 -9.69 14.13 3.75
CA GLU A 365 -10.98 14.37 4.38
C GLU A 365 -12.11 14.28 3.35
N ILE A 366 -13.01 13.31 3.55
CA ILE A 366 -14.06 12.97 2.60
C ILE A 366 -15.40 13.51 3.08
N LYS A 367 -16.07 14.29 2.24
CA LYS A 367 -17.37 14.90 2.54
C LYS A 367 -18.53 14.06 1.99
N LEU A 368 -19.54 13.86 2.82
CA LEU A 368 -20.84 13.29 2.46
C LEU A 368 -21.84 14.45 2.24
N SER A 369 -22.60 14.42 1.16
CA SER A 369 -23.71 15.37 0.93
C SER A 369 -25.00 14.87 1.55
N ASP A 370 -25.92 15.79 1.87
CA ASP A 370 -27.20 15.47 2.51
C ASP A 370 -28.08 14.55 1.65
N ASP A 371 -28.09 14.75 0.32
CA ASP A 371 -28.82 13.89 -0.62
C ASP A 371 -28.35 12.42 -0.57
N LEU A 372 -27.04 12.21 -0.45
CA LEU A 372 -26.47 10.88 -0.32
C LEU A 372 -26.69 10.29 1.07
N ALA A 373 -26.76 11.13 2.10
CA ALA A 373 -27.09 10.70 3.46
C ALA A 373 -28.53 10.16 3.54
N GLU A 374 -29.49 10.77 2.83
CA GLU A 374 -30.85 10.22 2.75
C GLU A 374 -30.86 8.85 2.07
N LYS A 375 -30.15 8.69 0.95
CA LYS A 375 -30.06 7.37 0.29
C LYS A 375 -29.52 6.26 1.19
N ILE A 376 -28.58 6.57 2.09
CA ILE A 376 -28.09 5.62 3.10
C ILE A 376 -29.21 5.28 4.10
N LYS A 377 -29.98 6.28 4.55
CA LYS A 377 -31.08 6.10 5.49
C LYS A 377 -32.22 5.28 4.88
N GLU A 378 -32.63 5.57 3.65
CA GLU A 378 -33.60 4.77 2.88
C GLU A 378 -33.15 3.31 2.80
N PHE A 379 -31.90 3.07 2.37
CA PHE A 379 -31.35 1.72 2.23
C PHE A 379 -31.36 0.94 3.55
N VAL A 380 -30.97 1.56 4.68
CA VAL A 380 -30.98 0.88 5.98
C VAL A 380 -32.39 0.65 6.50
N THR A 381 -33.33 1.57 6.24
CA THR A 381 -34.73 1.41 6.63
C THR A 381 -35.36 0.23 5.89
N ASP A 382 -35.07 0.09 4.60
CA ASP A 382 -35.49 -1.05 3.79
C ASP A 382 -34.91 -2.38 4.31
N LEU A 383 -33.63 -2.38 4.71
CA LEU A 383 -33.02 -3.56 5.34
C LEU A 383 -33.65 -3.89 6.68
N LYS A 384 -33.97 -2.88 7.50
CA LYS A 384 -34.61 -3.07 8.80
C LYS A 384 -36.02 -3.65 8.65
N ALA A 385 -36.77 -3.22 7.63
CA ALA A 385 -38.09 -3.77 7.33
C ALA A 385 -38.05 -5.28 7.00
N LYS A 386 -36.92 -5.76 6.45
CA LYS A 386 -36.70 -7.16 6.06
C LYS A 386 -35.84 -7.95 7.07
N GLU A 387 -35.68 -7.44 8.29
CA GLU A 387 -34.77 -8.01 9.29
C GLU A 387 -35.05 -9.50 9.60
N ASN A 388 -36.30 -9.94 9.54
CA ASN A 388 -36.68 -11.33 9.77
C ASN A 388 -36.05 -12.32 8.76
N GLU A 389 -35.74 -11.84 7.55
CA GLU A 389 -35.12 -12.66 6.50
C GLU A 389 -33.60 -12.73 6.67
N LEU A 390 -33.01 -11.89 7.52
CA LEU A 390 -31.58 -11.74 7.69
C LEU A 390 -31.00 -12.60 8.83
N PRO A 391 -29.76 -13.10 8.68
CA PRO A 391 -29.08 -13.86 9.73
C PRO A 391 -28.71 -13.05 10.96
N PHE A 392 -28.73 -11.72 10.89
CA PHE A 392 -28.31 -10.83 11.96
C PHE A 392 -29.23 -9.61 12.08
N GLU A 393 -29.12 -8.94 13.22
CA GLU A 393 -29.89 -7.74 13.54
C GLU A 393 -29.33 -6.51 12.83
N VAL A 394 -30.22 -5.71 12.26
CA VAL A 394 -29.89 -4.41 11.66
C VAL A 394 -29.83 -3.38 12.78
N THR A 395 -28.62 -2.91 13.08
CA THR A 395 -28.33 -1.94 14.14
C THR A 395 -27.85 -0.60 13.58
N PRO A 396 -27.89 0.50 14.35
CA PRO A 396 -27.31 1.78 13.95
C PRO A 396 -25.82 1.72 13.57
N ARG A 397 -25.09 0.70 14.04
CA ARG A 397 -23.69 0.47 13.64
C ARG A 397 -23.55 0.16 12.15
N LEU A 398 -24.57 -0.41 11.51
CA LEU A 398 -24.58 -0.61 10.07
C LEU A 398 -24.54 0.72 9.33
N VAL A 399 -25.31 1.73 9.77
CA VAL A 399 -25.29 3.09 9.19
C VAL A 399 -23.88 3.67 9.26
N VAL A 400 -23.24 3.59 10.44
CA VAL A 400 -21.86 4.05 10.63
C VAL A 400 -20.90 3.29 9.70
N GLY A 401 -21.08 1.98 9.56
CA GLY A 401 -20.33 1.14 8.63
C GLY A 401 -20.48 1.60 7.17
N LEU A 402 -21.71 1.83 6.70
CA LEU A 402 -22.00 2.30 5.35
C LEU A 402 -21.33 3.65 5.07
N MET A 403 -21.42 4.60 6.01
CA MET A 403 -20.76 5.89 5.88
C MET A 403 -19.23 5.75 5.80
N ARG A 404 -18.63 4.90 6.64
CA ARG A 404 -17.19 4.62 6.63
C ARG A 404 -16.74 3.97 5.33
N MET A 405 -17.51 3.01 4.81
CA MET A 405 -17.25 2.35 3.53
C MET A 405 -17.42 3.29 2.34
N ALA A 406 -18.43 4.16 2.35
CA ALA A 406 -18.62 5.16 1.29
C ALA A 406 -17.46 6.16 1.25
N LYS A 407 -17.00 6.63 2.43
CA LYS A 407 -15.78 7.45 2.53
C LYS A 407 -14.55 6.70 2.03
N ALA A 408 -14.41 5.42 2.39
CA ALA A 408 -13.29 4.60 1.93
C ALA A 408 -13.30 4.37 0.42
N SER A 409 -14.47 4.14 -0.19
CA SER A 409 -14.63 4.03 -1.64
C SER A 409 -14.17 5.28 -2.38
N ALA A 410 -14.55 6.46 -1.90
CA ALA A 410 -14.10 7.73 -2.47
C ALA A 410 -12.59 7.95 -2.26
N ARG A 411 -12.08 7.65 -1.06
CA ARG A 411 -10.65 7.77 -0.73
C ARG A 411 -9.77 6.84 -1.57
N LEU A 412 -10.27 5.64 -1.88
CA LEU A 412 -9.58 4.66 -2.70
C LEU A 412 -9.28 5.21 -4.11
N GLU A 413 -10.13 6.07 -4.64
CA GLU A 413 -9.91 6.81 -5.91
C GLU A 413 -9.31 8.21 -5.71
N ALA A 414 -8.70 8.48 -4.55
CA ALA A 414 -8.12 9.77 -4.16
C ALA A 414 -9.07 10.98 -4.31
N ARG A 415 -10.40 10.76 -4.24
CA ARG A 415 -11.41 11.83 -4.27
C ARG A 415 -11.62 12.42 -2.88
N THR A 416 -12.24 13.61 -2.81
CA THR A 416 -12.57 14.32 -1.55
C THR A 416 -14.08 14.41 -1.28
N LYS A 417 -14.91 13.89 -2.17
CA LYS A 417 -16.37 13.88 -2.06
C LYS A 417 -16.91 12.51 -2.44
N ILE A 418 -17.95 12.07 -1.73
CA ILE A 418 -18.69 10.83 -2.05
C ILE A 418 -19.59 11.11 -3.26
N GLU A 419 -19.65 10.16 -4.18
CA GLU A 419 -20.50 10.18 -5.37
C GLU A 419 -21.55 9.04 -5.30
N ALA A 420 -22.60 9.10 -6.13
CA ALA A 420 -23.63 8.07 -6.16
C ALA A 420 -23.06 6.66 -6.43
N LYS A 421 -22.05 6.56 -7.30
CA LYS A 421 -21.34 5.29 -7.62
C LYS A 421 -20.69 4.65 -6.38
N ASP A 422 -20.29 5.45 -5.38
CA ASP A 422 -19.73 4.91 -4.14
C ASP A 422 -20.80 4.20 -3.32
N LEU A 423 -21.99 4.79 -3.23
CA LEU A 423 -23.12 4.17 -2.54
C LEU A 423 -23.57 2.90 -3.25
N GLU A 424 -23.62 2.90 -4.58
CA GLU A 424 -23.96 1.69 -5.35
C GLU A 424 -23.01 0.54 -5.07
N ARG A 425 -21.69 0.81 -5.04
CA ARG A 425 -20.67 -0.18 -4.66
C ARG A 425 -20.88 -0.69 -3.24
N VAL A 426 -21.06 0.22 -2.27
CA VAL A 426 -21.25 -0.13 -0.87
C VAL A 426 -22.53 -0.96 -0.67
N PHE A 427 -23.64 -0.56 -1.28
CA PHE A 427 -24.91 -1.30 -1.22
C PHE A 427 -24.80 -2.67 -1.87
N GLY A 428 -24.07 -2.79 -2.99
CA GLY A 428 -23.77 -4.07 -3.62
C GLY A 428 -22.99 -5.00 -2.69
N VAL A 429 -21.94 -4.48 -2.04
CA VAL A 429 -21.14 -5.22 -1.05
C VAL A 429 -22.00 -5.67 0.15
N VAL A 430 -22.83 -4.78 0.70
CA VAL A 430 -23.68 -5.10 1.86
C VAL A 430 -24.76 -6.11 1.49
N ARG A 431 -25.42 -5.95 0.34
CA ARG A 431 -26.38 -6.94 -0.17
C ARG A 431 -25.71 -8.30 -0.34
N SER A 432 -24.51 -8.35 -0.92
CA SER A 432 -23.74 -9.58 -1.07
C SER A 432 -23.39 -10.24 0.27
N ALA A 433 -23.10 -9.46 1.31
CA ALA A 433 -22.85 -9.97 2.66
C ALA A 433 -24.13 -10.54 3.32
N LEU A 434 -25.29 -9.98 2.97
CA LEU A 434 -26.60 -10.35 3.50
C LEU A 434 -27.21 -11.56 2.78
N THR A 435 -26.98 -11.70 1.47
CA THR A 435 -27.36 -12.88 0.70
C THR A 435 -26.47 -14.06 1.08
N MET A 436 -27.11 -15.13 1.55
CA MET A 436 -26.47 -16.39 1.89
C MET A 436 -26.04 -17.16 0.66
#